data_AF-A0AAX1J739-F1
#
_entry.id   AF-A0AAX1J739-F1
#
_cell.length_a   1.000
_cell.length_b   1.000
_cell.length_c   1.000
_cell.angle_alpha   90.00
_cell.angle_beta   90.00
_cell.angle_gamma   90.00
#
_symmetry.space_group_name_H-M   'P 1'
#
loop_
_entity.id
_entity.type
_entity.pdbx_description
1 polymer ?
#
loop_
_entity_poly.entity_id
_entity_poly.type
_entity_poly.pdbx_seq_one_letter_code
_entity_poly.pdbx_strand_id
1 'polypeptide(L)' 'MAQSWSEAPQVHPSEIRVGDVIGTLRPTEARYTVKLIGGPQKTPKRWTFFCRDDVGQQYANSFGEDELVRRYAKAS' A
#
# COMPACT_ATOMS: atom_id res chain seq x y z
N MET A 1 -12.33 7.91 -12.73
CA MET A 1 -13.22 7.08 -11.88
C MET A 1 -12.37 6.33 -10.87
N ALA A 2 -12.79 6.25 -9.62
CA ALA A 2 -12.05 5.57 -8.57
C ALA A 2 -12.20 4.04 -8.73
N GLN A 3 -11.11 3.33 -9.00
CA GLN A 3 -11.10 1.85 -9.15
C GLN A 3 -11.64 1.17 -7.88
N SER A 4 -12.50 0.16 -8.00
CA SER A 4 -13.07 -0.56 -6.84
C SER A 4 -12.03 -1.47 -6.19
N TRP A 5 -12.22 -1.84 -4.93
CA TRP A 5 -11.30 -2.73 -4.20
C TRP A 5 -11.06 -4.06 -4.93
N SER A 6 -12.11 -4.68 -5.47
CA SER A 6 -12.03 -5.96 -6.19
C SER A 6 -11.22 -5.87 -7.48
N GLU A 7 -11.23 -4.71 -8.13
CA GLU A 7 -10.56 -4.42 -9.39
C GLU A 7 -9.08 -4.07 -9.22
N ALA A 8 -8.67 -3.63 -8.01
CA ALA A 8 -7.29 -3.24 -7.75
C ALA A 8 -6.37 -4.48 -7.71
N PRO A 9 -5.33 -4.55 -8.56
CA PRO A 9 -4.43 -5.69 -8.59
C PRO A 9 -3.71 -5.90 -7.26
N GLN A 10 -3.55 -7.16 -6.88
CA GLN A 10 -2.66 -7.55 -5.79
C GLN A 10 -1.23 -7.58 -6.34
N VAL A 11 -0.33 -6.88 -5.66
CA VAL A 11 1.08 -6.75 -6.05
C VAL A 11 1.97 -7.04 -4.85
N HIS A 12 3.20 -7.45 -5.12
CA HIS A 12 4.16 -7.71 -4.07
C HIS A 12 4.67 -6.38 -3.47
N PRO A 13 4.92 -6.29 -2.14
CA PRO A 13 5.38 -5.06 -1.49
C PRO A 13 6.63 -4.43 -2.12
N SER A 14 7.52 -5.23 -2.72
CA SER A 14 8.71 -4.70 -3.43
C SER A 14 8.40 -3.89 -4.68
N GLU A 15 7.18 -3.98 -5.22
CA GLU A 15 6.75 -3.27 -6.43
C GLU A 15 6.13 -1.90 -6.11
N ILE A 16 5.85 -1.62 -4.83
CA ILE A 16 5.27 -0.36 -4.38
C ILE A 16 6.30 0.77 -4.43
N ARG A 17 5.83 1.96 -4.79
CA ARG A 17 6.62 3.20 -4.85
C ARG A 17 5.97 4.32 -4.06
N VAL A 18 6.77 5.32 -3.67
CA VAL A 18 6.23 6.54 -3.07
C VAL A 18 5.29 7.23 -4.06
N GLY A 19 4.12 7.63 -3.58
CA GLY A 19 3.05 8.19 -4.38
C GLY A 19 1.99 7.18 -4.85
N ASP A 20 2.26 5.87 -4.74
CA ASP A 20 1.25 4.85 -5.00
C ASP A 20 0.09 4.97 -4.00
N VAL A 21 -1.12 4.68 -4.47
CA VAL A 21 -2.29 4.53 -3.62
C VAL A 21 -2.49 3.04 -3.37
N ILE A 22 -2.40 2.62 -2.12
CA ILE A 22 -2.54 1.22 -1.72
C ILE A 22 -3.74 1.02 -0.81
N GLY A 23 -4.26 -0.21 -0.76
CA GLY A 23 -5.25 -0.64 0.21
C GLY A 23 -4.89 -1.98 0.83
N THR A 24 -5.69 -2.36 1.80
CA THR A 24 -5.50 -3.64 2.50
C THR A 24 -6.09 -4.80 1.70
N LEU A 25 -5.66 -6.03 2.02
CA LEU A 25 -6.27 -7.25 1.50
C LEU A 25 -7.67 -7.50 2.05
N ARG A 26 -8.11 -6.76 3.07
CA ARG A 26 -9.50 -6.80 3.54
C ARG A 26 -10.35 -5.93 2.60
N PRO A 27 -11.60 -6.29 2.32
CA PRO A 27 -12.50 -5.47 1.54
C PRO A 27 -12.83 -4.19 2.31
N THR A 28 -11.98 -3.19 2.11
CA THR A 28 -12.10 -1.86 2.69
C THR A 28 -12.03 -0.85 1.57
N GLU A 29 -12.86 0.20 1.64
CA GLU A 29 -12.73 1.34 0.75
C GLU A 29 -11.55 2.26 1.13
N ALA A 30 -10.90 1.99 2.26
CA ALA A 30 -9.75 2.74 2.74
C ALA A 30 -8.60 2.69 1.73
N ARG A 31 -8.10 3.87 1.38
CA ARG A 31 -7.00 4.09 0.44
C ARG A 31 -5.95 4.93 1.10
N TYR A 32 -4.71 4.50 0.96
CA TYR A 32 -3.59 5.14 1.61
C TYR A 32 -2.55 5.52 0.56
N THR A 33 -2.21 6.80 0.50
CA THR A 33 -1.13 7.28 -0.36
C THR A 33 0.20 7.02 0.34
N VAL A 34 1.08 6.23 -0.28
CA VAL A 34 2.42 5.95 0.25
C VAL A 34 3.25 7.23 0.20
N LYS A 35 3.77 7.66 1.35
CA LYS A 35 4.63 8.85 1.48
C LYS A 35 6.08 8.47 1.70
N LEU A 36 6.34 7.36 2.39
CA LEU A 36 7.68 6.86 2.63
C LEU A 36 7.67 5.33 2.69
N ILE A 37 8.76 4.72 2.23
CA ILE A 37 8.98 3.28 2.29
C ILE A 37 10.23 3.07 3.15
N GLY A 38 10.08 2.42 4.29
CA GLY A 38 11.20 1.92 5.07
C GLY A 38 11.95 0.85 4.28
N GLY A 39 13.28 0.96 4.20
CA GLY A 39 14.11 -0.03 3.53
C GLY A 39 13.93 -1.42 4.14
N PRO A 40 14.04 -2.50 3.35
CA PRO A 40 13.80 -3.84 3.85
C PRO A 40 14.78 -4.17 4.98
N GLN A 41 14.25 -4.46 6.17
CA GLN A 41 15.08 -4.98 7.26
C GLN A 41 15.61 -6.36 6.88
N LYS A 42 16.88 -6.63 7.22
CA LYS A 42 17.57 -7.88 6.86
C LYS A 42 16.91 -9.07 7.58
N THR A 43 16.15 -9.84 6.80
CA THR A 43 15.65 -11.20 7.07
C THR A 43 14.78 -11.38 8.33
N PRO A 44 13.48 -11.68 8.18
CA PRO A 44 12.72 -11.78 6.92
C PRO A 44 12.56 -10.40 6.27
N LYS A 45 12.56 -10.33 4.93
CA LYS A 45 12.36 -9.06 4.22
C LYS A 45 10.99 -8.51 4.58
N ARG A 46 10.98 -7.30 5.12
CA ARG A 46 9.76 -6.59 5.52
C ARG A 46 9.79 -5.17 5.01
N TRP A 47 8.70 -4.76 4.36
CA TRP A 47 8.49 -3.41 3.87
C TRP A 47 7.55 -2.67 4.81
N THR A 48 7.99 -1.54 5.33
CA THR A 48 7.13 -0.66 6.12
C THR A 48 6.71 0.52 5.25
N PHE A 49 5.42 0.66 5.00
CA PHE A 49 4.83 1.77 4.27
C PHE A 49 4.26 2.79 5.25
N PHE A 50 4.78 4.01 5.18
CA PHE A 50 4.22 5.17 5.86
C PHE A 50 3.29 5.86 4.88
N CYS A 51 2.01 5.83 5.20
CA CYS A 51 0.96 6.26 4.28
C CYS A 51 0.09 7.33 4.92
N ARG A 52 -0.64 8.05 4.07
CA ARG A 52 -1.62 9.06 4.47
C ARG A 52 -2.97 8.73 3.83
N ASP A 53 -4.04 8.75 4.61
CA ASP A 53 -5.40 8.65 4.07
C ASP A 53 -5.90 10.01 3.54
N ASP A 54 -7.16 10.05 3.13
CA ASP A 54 -7.86 11.21 2.58
C ASP A 54 -8.16 12.29 3.64
N VAL A 55 -8.44 11.91 4.88
CA VAL A 55 -8.60 12.85 6.01
C VAL A 55 -7.27 13.37 6.55
N GLY A 56 -6.16 12.82 6.05
CA GLY A 56 -4.82 13.27 6.32
C GLY A 56 -4.13 12.59 7.50
N GLN A 57 -4.73 11.57 8.08
CA GLN A 57 -4.17 10.74 9.14
C GLN A 57 -3.03 9.86 8.59
N GLN A 58 -2.01 9.65 9.43
CA GLN A 58 -0.82 8.89 9.07
C GLN A 58 -0.91 7.46 9.59
N TYR A 59 -0.46 6.51 8.78
CA TYR A 59 -0.44 5.08 9.09
C TYR A 59 0.92 4.51 8.80
N ALA A 60 1.33 3.53 9.61
CA ALA A 60 2.51 2.72 9.36
C ALA A 60 2.08 1.26 9.28
N ASN A 61 2.14 0.68 8.08
CA ASN A 61 1.80 -0.73 7.85
C ASN A 61 3.05 -1.48 7.41
N SER A 62 3.24 -2.68 7.93
CA SER A 62 4.39 -3.52 7.57
C SER A 62 3.93 -4.80 6.90
N PHE A 63 4.60 -5.17 5.82
CA PHE A 63 4.30 -6.34 5.00
C PHE A 63 5.55 -7.21 4.83
N GLY A 64 5.41 -8.52 5.02
CA GLY A 64 6.44 -9.52 4.75
C GLY A 64 6.58 -9.85 3.25
N GLU A 65 7.52 -10.75 2.95
CA GLU A 65 7.82 -11.24 1.60
C GLU A 65 6.68 -12.08 0.99
N ASP A 66 5.95 -12.84 1.80
CA ASP A 66 4.82 -13.65 1.33
C ASP A 66 3.48 -12.89 1.35
N GLU A 67 3.49 -11.62 1.77
CA GLU A 67 2.29 -10.80 1.85
C GLU A 67 2.06 -9.99 0.57
N LEU A 68 0.81 -9.64 0.32
CA LEU A 68 0.38 -8.87 -0.84
C LEU A 68 -0.31 -7.58 -0.42
N VAL A 69 -0.29 -6.60 -1.30
CA VAL A 69 -1.00 -5.32 -1.15
C VAL A 69 -1.80 -5.03 -2.41
N ARG A 70 -2.96 -4.38 -2.26
CA ARG A 70 -3.70 -3.91 -3.44
C ARG A 70 -3.20 -2.53 -3.85
N ARG A 71 -2.80 -2.37 -5.11
CA ARG A 71 -2.40 -1.08 -5.69
C ARG A 71 -3.51 -0.53 -6.56
N TYR A 72 -3.99 0.67 -6.24
CA TYR A 72 -5.00 1.37 -7.02
C TYR A 72 -4.36 2.20 -8.12
N ALA A 73 -5.05 2.32 -9.25
CA ALA A 73 -4.71 3.30 -10.27
C ALA A 73 -4.76 4.71 -9.68
N LYS A 74 -3.74 5.53 -9.98
CA LYS A 74 -3.74 6.95 -9.64
C LYS A 74 -4.93 7.59 -10.36
N ALA A 75 -5.79 8.29 -9.62
CA ALA A 75 -6.81 9.11 -10.27
C ALA A 75 -6.08 10.14 -11.16
N SER A 76 -6.33 10.09 -12.48
CA SER A 76 -5.91 11.15 -13.42
C SER A 76 -6.60 12.46 -13.11
#